data_AF-A0AAQ3DN80-F1
#
_entry.id   AF-A0AAQ3DN80-F1
#
_cell.length_a   1.000
_cell.length_b   1.000
_cell.length_c   1.000
_cell.angle_alpha   90.00
_cell.angle_beta   90.00
_cell.angle_gamma   90.00
#
_symmetry.space_group_name_H-M   'P 1'
#
loop_
_entity.id
_entity.type
_entity.pdbx_description
1 polymer ?
#
loop_
_entity_poly.entity_id
_entity_poly.type
_entity_poly.pdbx_seq_one_letter_code
_entity_poly.pdbx_strand_id
1 'polypeptide(L)'
;MKLKNWTFYKAKQFVKLNESNEVLKDIAVLILRPDINREKTLLGVALDKKVVNSLIIDLQNKAFEENELFDIFKENIGFVSTEEVSEIDAKGLNLSTPIHQDNIKTIIRIYNLFLTPEPIEFDTKDYQDLETIQNQDDVFTNVDFENIPLPALLQTLNVGMENYKQRVEEIFNLDGKEALNKKLELVNIQSNLIAFFDQALRKMDEIITKLDEQNSELIKQLESMKN
;
A
#
# COMPACT_ATOMS: atom_id res chain seq x y z
N MET A 1 -16.67 -0.09 -16.37
CA MET A 1 -16.94 -1.40 -15.71
C MET A 1 -16.85 -1.12 -14.23
N LYS A 2 -17.68 -1.73 -13.40
CA LYS A 2 -17.53 -1.53 -11.96
C LYS A 2 -16.55 -2.55 -11.39
N LEU A 3 -15.57 -2.06 -10.64
CA LEU A 3 -14.60 -2.87 -9.91
C LEU A 3 -14.73 -2.57 -8.43
N LYS A 4 -14.17 -3.47 -7.62
CA LYS A 4 -14.08 -3.32 -6.18
C LYS A 4 -12.63 -3.56 -5.76
N ASN A 5 -12.09 -2.74 -4.87
CA ASN A 5 -10.78 -3.06 -4.29
C ASN A 5 -10.88 -4.28 -3.35
N TRP A 6 -9.72 -4.78 -2.93
CA TRP A 6 -9.57 -5.99 -2.13
C TRP A 6 -10.22 -7.23 -2.74
N THR A 7 -10.45 -7.20 -4.06
CA THR A 7 -11.17 -8.22 -4.83
C THR A 7 -10.27 -8.78 -5.92
N PHE A 8 -10.36 -10.09 -6.15
CA PHE A 8 -9.61 -10.76 -7.20
C PHE A 8 -10.30 -10.65 -8.55
N TYR A 9 -9.51 -10.34 -9.57
CA TYR A 9 -9.93 -10.33 -10.96
C TYR A 9 -8.90 -11.04 -11.83
N LYS A 10 -9.32 -11.50 -13.01
CA LYS A 10 -8.43 -12.03 -14.02
C LYS A 10 -7.85 -10.87 -14.84
N ALA A 11 -6.53 -10.79 -14.88
CA ALA A 11 -5.78 -9.84 -15.70
C ALA A 11 -5.13 -10.55 -16.89
N LYS A 12 -5.22 -9.96 -18.09
CA LYS A 12 -4.46 -10.46 -19.25
C LYS A 12 -2.96 -10.19 -19.10
N GLN A 13 -2.62 -9.03 -18.56
CA GLN A 13 -1.24 -8.62 -18.32
C GLN A 13 -1.12 -7.97 -16.94
N PHE A 14 -0.03 -8.27 -16.24
CA PHE A 14 0.33 -7.62 -15.00
C PHE A 14 1.84 -7.33 -15.01
N VAL A 15 2.22 -6.09 -14.71
CA VAL A 15 3.61 -5.65 -14.71
C VAL A 15 4.07 -5.49 -13.28
N LYS A 16 5.01 -6.33 -12.82
CA LYS A 16 5.55 -6.25 -11.47
C LYS A 16 6.34 -4.95 -11.26
N LEU A 17 6.21 -4.40 -10.06
CA LEU A 17 7.06 -3.34 -9.53
C LEU A 17 8.36 -3.96 -9.00
N ASN A 18 9.20 -4.43 -9.91
CA ASN A 18 10.55 -4.92 -9.62
C ASN A 18 11.56 -4.35 -10.61
N GLU A 19 12.86 -4.50 -10.33
CA GLU A 19 13.94 -3.95 -11.18
C GLU A 19 13.88 -4.45 -12.64
N SER A 20 13.28 -5.63 -12.87
CA SER A 20 13.15 -6.25 -14.18
C SER A 20 11.84 -5.93 -14.91
N ASN A 21 10.88 -5.24 -14.28
CA ASN A 21 9.52 -5.00 -14.79
C ASN A 21 8.90 -6.26 -15.42
N GLU A 22 8.98 -7.38 -14.70
CA GLU A 22 8.49 -8.67 -15.18
C GLU A 22 7.00 -8.60 -15.56
N VAL A 23 6.66 -9.14 -16.72
CA VAL A 23 5.29 -9.17 -17.23
C VAL A 23 4.69 -10.56 -17.05
N LEU A 24 3.73 -10.68 -16.13
CA LEU A 24 2.90 -11.87 -15.94
C LEU A 24 1.69 -11.80 -16.88
N LYS A 25 1.28 -12.96 -17.41
CA LYS A 25 0.13 -13.08 -18.32
C LYS A 25 -0.93 -14.00 -17.74
N ASP A 26 -2.19 -13.72 -18.05
CA ASP A 26 -3.36 -14.52 -17.66
C ASP A 26 -3.37 -14.89 -16.17
N ILE A 27 -3.23 -13.89 -15.32
CA ILE A 27 -2.99 -14.05 -13.88
C ILE A 27 -4.16 -13.50 -13.05
N ALA A 28 -4.39 -14.04 -11.86
CA ALA A 28 -5.30 -13.43 -10.91
C ALA A 28 -4.60 -12.29 -10.16
N VAL A 29 -5.28 -11.15 -10.04
CA VAL A 29 -4.77 -9.94 -9.39
C VAL A 29 -5.78 -9.46 -8.36
N LEU A 30 -5.29 -9.23 -7.14
CA LEU A 30 -6.01 -8.50 -6.10
C LEU A 30 -5.91 -7.01 -6.40
N ILE A 31 -7.02 -6.35 -6.73
CA ILE A 31 -7.01 -4.92 -7.01
C ILE A 31 -6.96 -4.14 -5.70
N LEU A 32 -6.01 -3.23 -5.56
CA LEU A 32 -5.82 -2.41 -4.35
C LEU A 32 -6.46 -1.03 -4.49
N ARG A 33 -6.14 -0.32 -5.58
CA ARG A 33 -6.71 0.98 -5.93
C ARG A 33 -6.39 1.37 -7.37
N PRO A 34 -7.12 2.34 -7.95
CA PRO A 34 -6.69 3.04 -9.16
C PRO A 34 -5.39 3.84 -8.95
N ASP A 35 -4.59 4.00 -9.99
CA ASP A 35 -3.44 4.90 -9.99
C ASP A 35 -3.88 6.33 -10.29
N ILE A 36 -3.57 7.26 -9.40
CA ILE A 36 -3.96 8.67 -9.51
C ILE A 36 -3.11 9.47 -10.50
N ASN A 37 -1.99 8.90 -10.97
CA ASN A 37 -1.04 9.55 -11.87
C ASN A 37 -0.99 8.89 -13.25
N ARG A 38 -1.67 7.76 -13.44
CA ARG A 38 -1.62 6.97 -14.67
C ARG A 38 -3.02 6.58 -15.11
N GLU A 39 -3.37 7.01 -16.31
CA GLU A 39 -4.61 6.65 -16.98
C GLU A 39 -4.77 5.13 -17.07
N LYS A 40 -6.01 4.66 -16.89
CA LYS A 40 -6.40 3.26 -17.09
C LYS A 40 -5.55 2.27 -16.30
N THR A 41 -4.93 2.70 -15.21
CA THR A 41 -3.97 1.87 -14.46
C THR A 41 -4.52 1.58 -13.07
N LEU A 42 -4.39 0.33 -12.64
CA LEU A 42 -4.74 -0.14 -11.30
C LEU A 42 -3.48 -0.68 -10.63
N LEU A 43 -3.30 -0.31 -9.36
CA LEU A 43 -2.34 -0.97 -8.47
C LEU A 43 -2.96 -2.26 -7.95
N GLY A 44 -2.21 -3.35 -8.00
CA GLY A 44 -2.66 -4.65 -7.55
C GLY A 44 -1.54 -5.57 -7.07
N VAL A 45 -1.93 -6.73 -6.57
CA VAL A 45 -1.03 -7.81 -6.19
C VAL A 45 -1.39 -9.09 -6.94
N ALA A 46 -0.44 -9.67 -7.68
CA ALA A 46 -0.67 -10.90 -8.43
C ALA A 46 -0.55 -12.17 -7.57
N LEU A 47 -1.31 -13.20 -7.93
CA LEU A 47 -1.21 -14.55 -7.34
C LEU A 47 -0.49 -15.50 -8.30
N ASP A 48 0.81 -15.66 -8.12
CA ASP A 48 1.66 -16.56 -8.93
C ASP A 48 1.68 -18.02 -8.44
N LYS A 49 0.59 -18.48 -7.78
CA LYS A 49 0.51 -19.85 -7.23
C LYS A 49 -0.25 -20.79 -8.15
N LYS A 50 0.22 -22.04 -8.30
CA LYS A 50 -0.38 -23.07 -9.18
C LYS A 50 -1.86 -23.41 -8.89
N VAL A 51 -2.36 -23.13 -7.68
CA VAL A 51 -3.73 -23.47 -7.25
C VAL A 51 -4.54 -22.19 -6.96
N VAL A 52 -4.63 -21.30 -7.94
CA VAL A 52 -5.18 -19.95 -7.82
C VAL A 52 -6.60 -19.93 -7.24
N ASN A 53 -7.54 -20.69 -7.81
CA ASN A 53 -8.96 -20.58 -7.43
C ASN A 53 -9.24 -21.03 -5.99
N SER A 54 -8.61 -22.11 -5.52
CA SER A 54 -8.80 -22.56 -4.13
C SER A 54 -8.19 -21.57 -3.16
N LEU A 55 -7.06 -20.96 -3.51
CA LEU A 55 -6.43 -19.94 -2.68
C LEU A 55 -7.29 -18.68 -2.59
N ILE A 56 -7.90 -18.25 -3.70
CA ILE A 56 -8.85 -17.12 -3.70
C ILE A 56 -10.04 -17.41 -2.78
N ILE A 57 -10.64 -18.59 -2.92
CA ILE A 57 -11.76 -19.03 -2.07
C ILE A 57 -11.35 -19.02 -0.59
N ASP A 58 -10.18 -19.56 -0.28
CA ASP A 58 -9.66 -19.56 1.09
C ASP A 58 -9.47 -18.13 1.62
N LEU A 59 -8.83 -17.25 0.84
CA LEU A 59 -8.61 -15.84 1.20
C LEU A 59 -9.91 -15.07 1.43
N GLN A 60 -11.01 -15.49 0.81
CA GLN A 60 -12.35 -14.91 1.00
C GLN A 60 -13.06 -15.44 2.25
N ASN A 61 -12.80 -16.68 2.66
CA ASN A 61 -13.60 -17.36 3.68
C ASN A 61 -12.90 -17.50 5.04
N LYS A 62 -11.58 -17.34 5.13
CA LYS A 62 -10.84 -17.44 6.41
C LYS A 62 -9.73 -16.40 6.54
N ALA A 63 -9.40 -16.09 7.78
CA ALA A 63 -8.18 -15.36 8.12
C ALA A 63 -6.95 -16.28 7.95
N PHE A 64 -5.85 -15.69 7.50
CA PHE A 64 -4.54 -16.33 7.39
C PHE A 64 -3.56 -15.68 8.37
N GLU A 65 -2.54 -16.44 8.76
CA GLU A 65 -1.44 -15.90 9.54
C GLU A 65 -0.57 -14.96 8.71
N GLU A 66 0.11 -14.01 9.36
CA GLU A 66 0.93 -12.99 8.69
C GLU A 66 1.98 -13.59 7.77
N ASN A 67 2.69 -14.63 8.23
CA ASN A 67 3.72 -15.31 7.44
C ASN A 67 3.14 -15.99 6.20
N GLU A 68 1.93 -16.55 6.30
CA GLU A 68 1.27 -17.21 5.16
C GLU A 68 0.88 -16.17 4.11
N LEU A 69 0.31 -15.03 4.53
CA LEU A 69 -0.03 -13.94 3.63
C LEU A 69 1.21 -13.34 2.98
N PHE A 70 2.30 -13.17 3.73
CA PHE A 70 3.58 -12.75 3.17
C PHE A 70 4.03 -13.72 2.08
N ASP A 71 4.06 -15.03 2.33
CA ASP A 71 4.47 -16.04 1.36
C ASP A 71 3.50 -16.17 0.16
N ILE A 72 2.25 -15.73 0.29
CA ILE A 72 1.30 -15.68 -0.83
C ILE A 72 1.61 -14.51 -1.76
N PHE A 73 1.89 -13.34 -1.20
CA PHE A 73 1.92 -12.09 -1.95
C PHE A 73 3.31 -11.54 -2.23
N LYS A 74 4.35 -12.02 -1.54
CA LYS A 74 5.72 -11.49 -1.58
C LYS A 74 6.18 -11.21 -3.01
N GLU A 75 6.73 -10.02 -3.23
CA GLU A 75 7.32 -9.59 -4.51
C GLU A 75 6.34 -9.55 -5.71
N ASN A 76 5.02 -9.59 -5.48
CA ASN A 76 4.01 -9.61 -6.55
C ASN A 76 3.15 -8.33 -6.64
N ILE A 77 3.61 -7.21 -6.09
CA ILE A 77 2.93 -5.91 -6.28
C ILE A 77 3.27 -5.32 -7.65
N GLY A 78 2.33 -4.62 -8.27
CA GLY A 78 2.48 -4.17 -9.65
C GLY A 78 1.23 -3.51 -10.21
N PHE A 79 1.22 -3.36 -11.53
CA PHE A 79 0.18 -2.64 -12.25
C PHE A 79 -0.55 -3.51 -13.28
N VAL A 80 -1.83 -3.21 -13.49
CA VAL A 80 -2.68 -3.80 -14.53
C VAL A 80 -3.53 -2.70 -15.17
N SER A 81 -3.83 -2.85 -16.46
CA SER A 81 -4.74 -1.95 -17.17
C SER A 81 -6.21 -2.23 -16.83
N THR A 82 -7.03 -1.20 -16.60
CA THR A 82 -8.48 -1.33 -16.38
C THR A 82 -9.19 -2.03 -17.54
N GLU A 83 -8.65 -1.96 -18.75
CA GLU A 83 -9.20 -2.59 -19.96
C GLU A 83 -8.86 -4.09 -20.07
N GLU A 84 -7.92 -4.56 -19.26
CA GLU A 84 -7.41 -5.93 -19.30
C GLU A 84 -7.85 -6.78 -18.11
N VAL A 85 -8.78 -6.25 -17.32
CA VAL A 85 -9.35 -6.89 -16.14
C VAL A 85 -10.73 -7.45 -16.45
N SER A 86 -11.03 -8.64 -15.94
CA SER A 86 -12.32 -9.30 -16.05
C SER A 86 -12.65 -10.08 -14.78
N GLU A 87 -13.93 -10.32 -14.53
CA GLU A 87 -14.36 -11.13 -13.39
C GLU A 87 -13.84 -12.57 -13.51
N ILE A 88 -13.56 -13.18 -12.35
CA ILE A 88 -13.18 -14.59 -12.28
C ILE A 88 -14.43 -15.43 -12.05
N ASP A 89 -14.82 -16.21 -13.05
CA ASP A 89 -15.81 -17.28 -12.90
C ASP A 89 -15.10 -18.63 -12.82
N ALA A 90 -15.34 -19.37 -11.73
CA ALA A 90 -14.91 -20.74 -11.57
C ALA A 90 -16.13 -21.67 -11.43
N LYS A 91 -16.52 -22.32 -12.53
CA LYS A 91 -17.60 -23.32 -12.57
C LYS A 91 -18.96 -22.78 -12.07
N GLY A 92 -19.29 -21.53 -12.39
CA GLY A 92 -20.54 -20.88 -12.00
C GLY A 92 -20.49 -20.19 -10.63
N LEU A 93 -19.32 -20.13 -10.00
CA LEU A 93 -19.06 -19.34 -8.79
C LEU A 93 -18.28 -18.09 -9.19
N ASN A 94 -18.87 -16.91 -8.94
CA ASN A 94 -18.17 -15.64 -9.09
C ASN A 94 -17.18 -15.47 -7.95
N LEU A 95 -15.88 -15.53 -8.27
CA LEU A 95 -14.78 -15.33 -7.33
C LEU A 95 -14.33 -13.88 -7.25
N SER A 96 -14.94 -12.95 -7.99
CA SER A 96 -14.69 -11.51 -7.88
C SER A 96 -15.47 -10.89 -6.73
N THR A 97 -15.23 -11.43 -5.53
CA THR A 97 -15.69 -10.88 -4.24
C THR A 97 -14.51 -10.49 -3.35
N PRO A 98 -14.67 -9.52 -2.43
CA PRO A 98 -13.60 -9.11 -1.53
C PRO A 98 -13.05 -10.25 -0.69
N ILE A 99 -11.75 -10.19 -0.38
CA ILE A 99 -11.10 -11.10 0.57
C ILE A 99 -11.57 -10.80 2.00
N HIS A 100 -11.32 -11.74 2.91
CA HIS A 100 -11.67 -11.63 4.33
C HIS A 100 -11.04 -10.38 4.96
N GLN A 101 -11.79 -9.65 5.79
CA GLN A 101 -11.37 -8.35 6.33
C GLN A 101 -10.04 -8.41 7.12
N ASP A 102 -9.82 -9.48 7.88
CA ASP A 102 -8.56 -9.64 8.63
C ASP A 102 -7.34 -9.88 7.72
N ASN A 103 -7.55 -10.47 6.53
CA ASN A 103 -6.50 -10.58 5.53
C ASN A 103 -6.16 -9.19 4.95
N ILE A 104 -7.17 -8.35 4.70
CA ILE A 104 -6.97 -6.96 4.25
C ILE A 104 -6.09 -6.19 5.25
N LYS A 105 -6.48 -6.20 6.52
CA LYS A 105 -5.72 -5.52 7.59
C LYS A 105 -4.28 -6.02 7.67
N THR A 106 -4.08 -7.32 7.56
CA THR A 106 -2.74 -7.93 7.61
C THR A 106 -1.91 -7.57 6.38
N ILE A 107 -2.49 -7.56 5.18
CA ILE A 107 -1.81 -7.15 3.94
C ILE A 107 -1.39 -5.68 4.01
N ILE A 108 -2.28 -4.78 4.49
CA ILE A 108 -1.96 -3.36 4.72
C ILE A 108 -0.75 -3.26 5.65
N ARG A 109 -0.71 -4.04 6.74
CA ARG A 109 0.42 -4.07 7.69
C ARG A 109 1.71 -4.60 7.04
N ILE A 110 1.66 -5.74 6.35
CA ILE A 110 2.83 -6.39 5.72
C ILE A 110 3.50 -5.44 4.72
N TYR A 111 2.71 -4.81 3.86
CA TYR A 111 3.20 -3.95 2.79
C TYR A 111 3.30 -2.47 3.20
N ASN A 112 2.91 -2.14 4.43
CA ASN A 112 2.81 -0.77 4.94
C ASN A 112 2.05 0.15 3.97
N LEU A 113 0.91 -0.33 3.47
CA LEU A 113 0.09 0.40 2.51
C LEU A 113 -0.82 1.40 3.23
N PHE A 114 -0.87 2.63 2.74
CA PHE A 114 -1.84 3.63 3.19
C PHE A 114 -3.15 3.45 2.44
N LEU A 115 -3.89 2.39 2.73
CA LEU A 115 -5.14 2.06 2.04
C LEU A 115 -6.30 1.87 3.01
N THR A 116 -7.49 2.30 2.58
CA THR A 116 -8.76 2.06 3.26
C THR A 116 -9.03 0.54 3.33
N PRO A 117 -9.23 -0.05 4.51
CA PRO A 117 -9.48 -1.49 4.64
C PRO A 117 -10.90 -1.89 4.18
N GLU A 118 -11.84 -0.96 4.15
CA GLU A 118 -13.19 -1.20 3.65
C GLU A 118 -13.19 -1.41 2.12
N PRO A 119 -13.88 -2.46 1.62
CA PRO A 119 -14.05 -2.65 0.18
C PRO A 119 -14.93 -1.57 -0.48
N ILE A 120 -14.35 -0.79 -1.39
CA ILE A 120 -14.94 0.32 -2.15
C ILE A 120 -15.19 -0.11 -3.60
N GLU A 121 -16.42 0.11 -4.08
CA GLU A 121 -16.79 -0.04 -5.50
C GLU A 121 -16.54 1.26 -6.27
N PHE A 122 -16.00 1.16 -7.49
CA PHE A 122 -15.69 2.29 -8.36
C PHE A 122 -15.91 1.96 -9.84
N ASP A 123 -16.20 2.96 -10.68
CA ASP A 123 -16.29 2.77 -12.13
C ASP A 123 -14.92 2.99 -12.78
N THR A 124 -14.47 2.04 -13.60
CA THR A 124 -13.24 2.19 -14.40
C THR A 124 -13.30 3.37 -15.36
N LYS A 125 -14.48 3.91 -15.65
CA LYS A 125 -14.68 5.13 -16.43
C LYS A 125 -14.11 6.38 -15.75
N ASP A 126 -14.14 6.42 -14.42
CA ASP A 126 -13.67 7.57 -13.63
C ASP A 126 -12.13 7.67 -13.62
N TYR A 127 -11.45 6.66 -14.17
CA TYR A 127 -10.00 6.55 -14.23
C TYR A 127 -9.48 6.32 -15.67
N GLN A 128 -10.23 6.77 -16.68
CA GLN A 128 -9.86 6.60 -18.09
C GLN A 128 -8.85 7.63 -18.59
N ASP A 129 -8.87 8.84 -18.05
CA ASP A 129 -8.04 9.96 -18.45
C ASP A 129 -7.62 10.81 -17.24
N LEU A 130 -6.55 11.59 -17.35
CA LEU A 130 -6.04 12.37 -16.22
C LEU A 130 -7.01 13.44 -15.71
N GLU A 131 -7.85 14.01 -16.58
CA GLU A 131 -8.81 15.06 -16.20
C GLU A 131 -9.90 14.50 -15.28
N THR A 132 -10.45 13.34 -15.62
CA THR A 132 -11.44 12.64 -14.78
C THR A 132 -10.85 12.18 -13.46
N ILE A 133 -9.62 11.66 -13.47
CA ILE A 133 -8.89 11.21 -12.27
C ILE A 133 -8.70 12.37 -11.28
N GLN A 134 -8.28 13.54 -11.77
CA GLN A 134 -8.02 14.71 -10.92
C GLN A 134 -9.27 15.28 -10.25
N ASN A 135 -10.45 14.97 -10.79
CA ASN A 135 -11.74 15.38 -10.22
C ASN A 135 -12.32 14.36 -9.22
N GLN A 136 -11.64 13.22 -8.99
CA GLN A 136 -12.06 12.24 -7.99
C GLN A 136 -11.48 12.56 -6.61
N ASP A 137 -12.30 12.44 -5.57
CA ASP A 137 -11.82 12.42 -4.20
C ASP A 137 -11.04 11.11 -3.95
N ASP A 138 -9.89 11.20 -3.26
CA ASP A 138 -9.14 10.01 -2.87
C ASP A 138 -9.80 9.30 -1.68
N VAL A 139 -10.69 8.38 -1.98
CA VAL A 139 -11.37 7.51 -1.00
C VAL A 139 -10.59 6.24 -0.68
N PHE A 140 -9.54 5.93 -1.44
CA PHE A 140 -8.79 4.67 -1.33
C PHE A 140 -7.62 4.78 -0.36
N THR A 141 -7.06 5.98 -0.19
CA THR A 141 -5.93 6.19 0.71
C THR A 141 -6.43 6.48 2.12
N ASN A 142 -5.96 5.70 3.09
CA ASN A 142 -6.15 5.99 4.51
C ASN A 142 -4.80 5.93 5.22
N VAL A 143 -4.43 7.03 5.87
CA VAL A 143 -3.18 7.11 6.65
C VAL A 143 -3.54 7.07 8.13
N ASP A 144 -3.48 5.87 8.70
CA ASP A 144 -3.59 5.68 10.14
C ASP A 144 -2.21 5.84 10.79
N PHE A 145 -1.81 7.08 11.04
CA PHE A 145 -0.50 7.41 11.60
C PHE A 145 -0.19 6.67 12.92
N GLU A 146 -1.19 6.42 13.76
CA GLU A 146 -0.99 5.82 15.08
C GLU A 146 -0.47 4.38 14.98
N ASN A 147 -0.95 3.62 14.00
CA ASN A 147 -0.68 2.19 13.88
C ASN A 147 0.45 1.83 12.90
N ILE A 148 1.09 2.81 12.25
CA ILE A 148 2.22 2.54 11.34
C ILE A 148 3.42 2.00 12.12
N PRO A 149 4.02 0.86 11.72
CA PRO A 149 5.27 0.37 12.33
C PRO A 149 6.42 1.37 12.13
N LEU A 150 7.30 1.52 13.13
CA LEU A 150 8.45 2.43 13.04
C LEU A 150 9.33 2.20 11.79
N PRO A 151 9.69 0.95 11.39
CA PRO A 151 10.47 0.74 10.18
C PRO A 151 9.81 1.32 8.92
N ALA A 152 8.49 1.25 8.85
CA ALA A 152 7.73 1.79 7.73
C ALA A 152 7.69 3.31 7.74
N LEU A 153 7.49 3.93 8.91
CA LEU A 153 7.60 5.39 9.07
C LEU A 153 8.97 5.88 8.58
N LEU A 154 10.06 5.22 8.99
CA LEU A 154 11.42 5.57 8.59
C LEU A 154 11.65 5.40 7.09
N GLN A 155 11.12 4.33 6.49
CA GLN A 155 11.21 4.11 5.04
C GLN A 155 10.43 5.18 4.26
N THR A 156 9.19 5.49 4.67
CA THR A 156 8.38 6.56 4.07
C THR A 156 9.06 7.91 4.19
N LEU A 157 9.69 8.20 5.33
CA LEU A 157 10.48 9.42 5.53
C LEU A 157 11.68 9.48 4.59
N ASN A 158 12.45 8.40 4.45
CA ASN A 158 13.60 8.37 3.54
C ASN A 158 13.17 8.65 2.09
N VAL A 159 12.16 7.92 1.59
CA VAL A 159 11.64 8.11 0.22
C VAL A 159 11.05 9.51 0.05
N GLY A 160 10.29 9.99 1.03
CA GLY A 160 9.68 11.32 0.99
C GLY A 160 10.73 12.44 0.98
N MET A 161 11.82 12.30 1.74
CA MET A 161 12.93 13.25 1.77
C MET A 161 13.71 13.28 0.44
N GLU A 162 13.94 12.12 -0.18
CA GLU A 162 14.53 12.04 -1.53
C GLU A 162 13.65 12.72 -2.57
N ASN A 163 12.35 12.43 -2.58
CA ASN A 163 11.38 13.07 -3.47
C ASN A 163 11.29 14.59 -3.25
N TYR A 164 11.28 15.02 -2.00
CA TYR A 164 11.29 16.43 -1.64
C TYR A 164 12.53 17.13 -2.19
N LYS A 165 13.71 16.53 -2.02
CA LYS A 165 14.98 17.07 -2.55
C LYS A 165 14.95 17.21 -4.08
N GLN A 166 14.53 16.15 -4.79
CA GLN A 166 14.43 16.18 -6.25
C GLN A 166 13.49 17.29 -6.74
N ARG A 167 12.31 17.43 -6.12
CA ARG A 167 11.34 18.48 -6.49
C ARG A 167 11.84 19.89 -6.18
N VAL A 168 12.60 20.08 -5.11
CA VAL A 168 13.25 21.37 -4.83
C VAL A 168 14.24 21.71 -5.95
N GLU A 169 15.09 20.76 -6.36
CA GLU A 169 16.04 20.93 -7.46
C GLU A 169 15.34 21.25 -8.79
N GLU A 170 14.21 20.60 -9.09
CA GLU A 170 13.40 20.89 -10.27
C GLU A 170 12.85 22.32 -10.26
N ILE A 171 12.35 22.81 -9.13
CA ILE A 171 11.76 24.16 -9.02
C ILE A 171 12.81 25.24 -9.20
N PHE A 172 14.04 25.01 -8.75
CA PHE A 172 15.14 25.96 -8.99
C PHE A 172 15.40 26.20 -10.49
N ASN A 173 14.97 25.28 -11.35
CA ASN A 173 15.14 25.37 -12.81
C ASN A 173 13.87 25.86 -13.55
N LEU A 174 12.80 26.25 -12.85
CA LEU A 174 11.52 26.68 -13.43
C LEU A 174 11.24 28.17 -13.13
N ASP A 175 10.74 28.89 -14.13
CA ASP A 175 10.34 30.31 -14.00
C ASP A 175 8.82 30.51 -14.06
N GLY A 176 8.34 31.58 -13.43
CA GLY A 176 6.95 32.05 -13.58
C GLY A 176 5.88 31.19 -12.88
N LYS A 177 4.75 30.96 -13.57
CA LYS A 177 3.52 30.39 -12.99
C LYS A 177 3.64 28.88 -12.70
N GLU A 178 4.47 28.17 -13.45
CA GLU A 178 4.77 26.74 -13.24
C GLU A 178 5.53 26.51 -11.92
N ALA A 179 6.48 27.41 -11.60
CA ALA A 179 7.20 27.37 -10.33
C ALA A 179 6.27 27.58 -9.12
N LEU A 180 5.20 28.38 -9.26
CA LEU A 180 4.22 28.61 -8.20
C LEU A 180 3.39 27.34 -7.88
N ASN A 181 2.90 26.65 -8.92
CA ASN A 181 2.12 25.42 -8.74
C ASN A 181 2.99 24.31 -8.13
N LYS A 182 4.23 24.13 -8.61
CA LYS A 182 5.16 23.16 -8.02
C LYS A 182 5.54 23.50 -6.57
N LYS A 183 5.59 24.79 -6.20
CA LYS A 183 5.82 25.21 -4.80
C LYS A 183 4.67 24.80 -3.88
N LEU A 184 3.42 24.86 -4.35
CA LEU A 184 2.27 24.38 -3.56
C LEU A 184 2.34 22.86 -3.34
N GLU A 185 2.75 22.09 -4.35
CA GLU A 185 2.99 20.65 -4.18
C GLU A 185 4.10 20.36 -3.16
N LEU A 186 5.17 21.17 -3.11
CA LEU A 186 6.21 21.04 -2.09
C LEU A 186 5.68 21.27 -0.68
N VAL A 187 4.79 22.24 -0.48
CA VAL A 187 4.22 22.53 0.85
C VAL A 187 3.43 21.34 1.37
N ASN A 188 2.69 20.64 0.49
CA ASN A 188 1.98 19.42 0.86
C ASN A 188 2.97 18.30 1.23
N ILE A 189 4.05 18.11 0.46
CA ILE A 189 5.08 17.11 0.76
C ILE A 189 5.76 17.41 2.09
N GLN A 190 6.13 18.66 2.37
CA GLN A 190 6.72 19.07 3.64
C GLN A 190 5.77 18.79 4.81
N SER A 191 4.49 19.14 4.68
CA SER A 191 3.50 18.95 5.74
C SER A 191 3.32 17.47 6.05
N ASN A 192 3.25 16.63 5.02
CA ASN A 192 3.18 15.18 5.17
C ASN A 192 4.44 14.63 5.85
N LEU A 193 5.63 15.04 5.39
CA LEU A 193 6.91 14.64 5.99
C LEU A 193 6.98 15.02 7.48
N ILE A 194 6.53 16.21 7.86
CA ILE A 194 6.50 16.64 9.27
C ILE A 194 5.60 15.72 10.09
N ALA A 195 4.41 15.37 9.60
CA ALA A 195 3.51 14.45 10.29
C ALA A 195 4.14 13.05 10.48
N PHE A 196 4.78 12.51 9.43
CA PHE A 196 5.51 11.25 9.53
C PHE A 196 6.71 11.33 10.51
N PHE A 197 7.41 12.46 10.56
CA PHE A 197 8.52 12.68 11.49
C PHE A 197 8.05 12.75 12.94
N ASP A 198 7.00 13.52 13.24
CA ASP A 198 6.44 13.62 14.59
C ASP A 198 6.03 12.25 15.11
N GLN A 199 5.37 11.46 14.25
CA GLN A 199 4.93 10.12 14.62
C GLN A 199 6.08 9.13 14.82
N ALA A 200 7.15 9.24 14.02
CA ALA A 200 8.36 8.44 14.21
C ALA A 200 9.05 8.78 15.55
N LEU A 201 9.13 10.07 15.91
CA LEU A 201 9.69 10.51 17.20
C LEU A 201 8.91 9.92 18.38
N ARG A 202 7.57 10.02 18.36
CA ARG A 202 6.71 9.44 19.41
C ARG A 202 6.96 7.95 19.60
N LYS A 203 7.06 7.17 18.52
CA LYS A 203 7.33 5.73 18.61
C LYS A 203 8.74 5.42 19.11
N MET A 204 9.73 6.22 18.74
CA MET A 204 11.08 6.07 19.31
C MET A 204 11.07 6.34 20.82
N ASP A 205 10.37 7.38 21.28
CA ASP A 205 10.24 7.69 22.71
C ASP A 205 9.53 6.57 23.49
N GLU A 206 8.47 5.97 22.92
CA GLU A 206 7.80 4.80 23.50
C GLU A 206 8.74 3.60 23.64
N ILE A 207 9.59 3.35 22.63
CA ILE A 207 10.57 2.26 22.66
C ILE A 207 11.66 2.53 23.70
N ILE A 208 12.19 3.77 23.74
CA ILE A 208 13.22 4.18 24.71
C ILE A 208 12.69 3.99 26.13
N THR A 209 11.46 4.45 26.40
CA THR A 209 10.82 4.30 27.72
C THR A 209 10.70 2.83 28.13
N LYS A 210 10.25 1.95 27.22
CA LYS A 210 10.17 0.51 27.50
C LYS A 210 11.53 -0.13 27.77
N LEU A 211 12.57 0.27 27.02
CA LEU A 211 13.93 -0.22 27.23
C LEU A 211 14.51 0.23 28.57
N ASP A 212 14.22 1.47 28.99
CA ASP A 212 14.64 1.99 30.30
C ASP A 212 13.95 1.27 31.46
N GLU A 213 12.66 0.95 31.32
CA GLU A 213 11.92 0.13 32.29
C GLU A 213 12.53 -1.27 32.41
N GLN A 214 12.79 -1.94 31.28
CA GLN A 214 13.42 -3.26 31.24
C GLN A 214 14.84 -3.26 31.83
N ASN A 215 15.65 -2.25 31.51
CA ASN A 215 16.98 -2.09 32.09
C ASN A 215 16.92 -1.92 33.60
N SER A 216 15.99 -1.10 34.10
CA SER A 216 15.80 -0.89 35.53
C SER A 216 15.40 -2.17 36.25
N GLU A 217 14.55 -3.00 35.63
CA GLU A 217 14.15 -4.30 36.18
C GLU A 217 15.31 -5.30 36.19
N LEU A 218 16.08 -5.39 35.10
CA LEU A 218 17.28 -6.23 35.01
C LEU A 218 18.34 -5.84 36.05
N ILE A 219 18.55 -4.53 36.27
CA ILE A 219 19.48 -4.04 37.30
C ILE A 219 19.02 -4.51 38.69
N LYS A 220 17.73 -4.37 39.03
CA LYS A 220 17.18 -4.86 40.31
C LYS A 220 17.35 -6.37 40.47
N GLN A 221 17.12 -7.15 39.41
CA GLN A 221 17.32 -8.59 39.44
C GLN A 221 18.79 -8.94 39.72
N LEU A 222 19.74 -8.30 39.03
CA LEU A 222 21.17 -8.51 39.24
C LEU A 222 21.63 -8.15 40.66
N GLU A 223 21.10 -7.07 41.23
CA GLU A 223 21.36 -6.67 42.62
C GLU A 223 20.78 -7.69 43.61
N SER A 224 19.59 -8.22 43.34
CA SER A 224 18.96 -9.24 44.19
C SER A 224 19.69 -10.59 44.17
N MET A 225 20.37 -10.92 43.07
CA MET A 225 21.18 -12.14 42.94
C MET A 225 22.57 -12.04 43.57
N LYS A 226 23.04 -10.82 43.87
CA LYS A 226 24.32 -10.57 44.53
C LYS A 226 24.24 -10.58 46.06
N ASN A 227 23.03 -10.47 46.62
CA ASN A 227 22.74 -10.56 48.06
C ASN A 227 22.30 -11.97 48.44
#